data_AF-A0A928EC53-F1
#
_entry.id   AF-A0A928EC53-F1
#
_cell.length_a   1.000
_cell.length_b   1.000
_cell.length_c   1.000
_cell.angle_alpha   90.00
_cell.angle_beta   90.00
_cell.angle_gamma   90.00
#
_symmetry.space_group_name_H-M   'P 1'
#
loop_
_entity.id
_entity.type
_entity.pdbx_description
1 polymer ?
#
loop_
_entity_poly.entity_id
_entity_poly.type
_entity_poly.pdbx_seq_one_letter_code
_entity_poly.pdbx_strand_id
1 'polypeptide(L)'
;MTLSGASLSICSTSRAHQNAEPWMSEATRYFIGIDLLSRYQRNRASEPFRRTQSYHVSATLALYCRYAHERIRAYLRIASKESSMLIDEKARETFAKLELEFSPVALKYYYAPPKGVERFEGTGAFCELVHAASSGDGAFYIDKDNETCFGKVALGMVPDNGLAASGLIGPDIDMYATQAPNARLHDLLPTLTLGAHNVVVMAPIKACDFDPDILVVVAPTEKAEIILRATSWVSGDPWESKSTPVMSCGWMYAHPYVTGKVNYCITGMHHGLKRRNLYPAGMHLIAIPFAKLPETIYSLENMNWTPLYFRQDTEEGREELAAAQARWAEAGTRIGG
;
A
#
# COMPACT_ATOMS: atom_id res chain seq x y z
N MET A 1 -43.19 17.76 23.89
CA MET A 1 -43.62 16.99 22.71
C MET A 1 -42.38 16.50 21.99
N THR A 2 -42.31 15.19 21.81
CA THR A 2 -41.12 14.37 21.61
C THR A 2 -40.54 14.43 20.20
N LEU A 3 -39.22 14.62 20.14
CA LEU A 3 -38.35 14.32 19.00
C LEU A 3 -38.28 12.80 18.78
N SER A 4 -39.21 12.20 18.02
CA SER A 4 -39.14 10.76 17.71
C SER A 4 -39.47 10.38 16.26
N GLY A 5 -39.76 11.33 15.37
CA GLY A 5 -40.11 11.01 13.97
C GLY A 5 -38.95 11.01 12.97
N ALA A 6 -37.92 11.86 13.18
CA ALA A 6 -36.88 12.09 12.17
C ALA A 6 -35.70 11.10 12.24
N SER A 7 -35.46 10.48 13.40
CA SER A 7 -34.40 9.48 13.59
C SER A 7 -34.71 8.13 12.92
N LEU A 8 -36.00 7.79 12.77
CA LEU A 8 -36.45 6.51 12.21
C LEU A 8 -36.31 6.43 10.67
N SER A 9 -36.38 7.56 9.96
CA SER A 9 -36.25 7.58 8.49
C SER A 9 -34.79 7.54 8.01
N ILE A 10 -33.83 7.97 8.83
CA ILE A 10 -32.39 7.91 8.52
C ILE A 10 -31.85 6.49 8.77
N CYS A 11 -32.42 5.78 9.74
CA CYS A 11 -32.02 4.43 10.10
C CYS A 11 -32.56 3.34 9.15
N SER A 12 -33.65 3.61 8.41
CA SER A 12 -34.22 2.66 7.45
C SER A 12 -33.48 2.65 6.12
N THR A 13 -32.96 3.80 5.66
CA THR A 13 -32.09 3.90 4.47
C THR A 13 -30.67 3.38 4.74
N SER A 14 -30.18 3.45 5.98
CA SER A 14 -28.87 2.86 6.33
C SER A 14 -28.88 1.33 6.33
N ARG A 15 -30.01 0.69 6.69
CA ARG A 15 -30.14 -0.78 6.68
C ARG A 15 -30.19 -1.39 5.28
N ALA A 16 -30.75 -0.67 4.29
CA ALA A 16 -30.74 -1.15 2.91
C ALA A 16 -29.34 -1.14 2.27
N HIS A 17 -28.46 -0.22 2.70
CA HIS A 17 -27.11 -0.08 2.17
C HIS A 17 -26.04 -0.90 2.92
N GLN A 18 -26.31 -1.39 4.12
CA GLN A 18 -25.42 -2.33 4.81
C GLN A 18 -25.21 -3.66 4.03
N ASN A 19 -26.06 -3.95 3.05
CA ASN A 19 -26.02 -5.15 2.22
C ASN A 19 -25.35 -4.96 0.84
N ALA A 20 -24.78 -3.78 0.53
CA ALA A 20 -24.04 -3.58 -0.71
C ALA A 20 -22.52 -3.67 -0.47
N GLU A 21 -21.91 -4.72 -1.04
CA GLU A 21 -20.47 -4.94 -1.25
C GLU A 21 -19.60 -5.03 0.04
N PRO A 22 -19.24 -6.26 0.47
CA PRO A 22 -18.46 -6.53 1.70
C PRO A 22 -17.01 -5.98 1.72
N TRP A 23 -16.47 -5.54 0.58
CA TRP A 23 -15.06 -5.13 0.44
C TRP A 23 -14.82 -3.62 0.57
N MET A 24 -15.87 -2.80 0.68
CA MET A 24 -15.72 -1.36 0.96
C MET A 24 -15.40 -1.12 2.43
N SER A 25 -14.32 -0.38 2.70
CA SER A 25 -13.97 0.04 4.07
C SER A 25 -15.08 0.89 4.71
N GLU A 26 -15.16 0.88 6.03
CA GLU A 26 -16.17 1.61 6.82
C GLU A 26 -16.18 3.12 6.51
N ALA A 27 -15.00 3.67 6.19
CA ALA A 27 -14.81 5.03 5.71
C ALA A 27 -15.58 5.28 4.40
N THR A 28 -15.46 4.40 3.40
CA THR A 28 -16.14 4.53 2.10
C THR A 28 -17.66 4.51 2.26
N ARG A 29 -18.21 3.68 3.17
CA ARG A 29 -19.65 3.64 3.47
C ARG A 29 -20.14 4.92 4.14
N TYR A 30 -19.34 5.49 5.05
CA TYR A 30 -19.65 6.76 5.70
C TYR A 30 -19.68 7.93 4.69
N PHE A 31 -18.81 7.91 3.67
CA PHE A 31 -18.72 8.99 2.68
C PHE A 31 -19.83 8.99 1.63
N ILE A 32 -20.34 7.82 1.23
CA ILE A 32 -21.55 7.74 0.37
C ILE A 32 -22.77 8.33 1.11
N GLY A 33 -22.87 8.11 2.41
CA GLY A 33 -23.91 8.71 3.26
C GLY A 33 -23.86 10.25 3.30
N ILE A 34 -22.65 10.83 3.27
CA ILE A 34 -22.46 12.29 3.26
C ILE A 34 -22.84 12.92 1.91
N ASP A 35 -22.57 12.27 0.76
CA ASP A 35 -23.00 12.82 -0.55
C ASP A 35 -24.53 12.90 -0.65
N LEU A 36 -25.24 11.88 -0.14
CA LEU A 36 -26.71 11.87 -0.08
C LEU A 36 -27.27 12.95 0.84
N LEU A 37 -26.65 13.18 2.00
CA LEU A 37 -26.98 14.29 2.91
C LEU A 37 -26.75 15.66 2.26
N SER A 38 -25.70 15.81 1.45
CA SER A 38 -25.42 17.06 0.71
C SER A 38 -26.50 17.36 -0.35
N ARG A 39 -27.06 16.32 -1.00
CA ARG A 39 -28.16 16.44 -1.96
C ARG A 39 -29.47 16.78 -1.25
N TYR A 40 -29.70 16.19 -0.08
CA TYR A 40 -30.86 16.49 0.75
C TYR A 40 -30.86 17.94 1.25
N GLN A 41 -29.72 18.46 1.70
CA GLN A 41 -29.64 19.85 2.19
C GLN A 41 -29.79 20.90 1.07
N ARG A 42 -29.34 20.60 -0.16
CA ARG A 42 -29.55 21.47 -1.33
C ARG A 42 -31.04 21.69 -1.64
N ASN A 43 -31.91 20.74 -1.29
CA ASN A 43 -33.36 20.84 -1.51
C ASN A 43 -34.11 21.64 -0.44
N ARG A 44 -33.45 22.14 0.62
CA ARG A 44 -34.11 22.80 1.76
C ARG A 44 -33.74 24.27 1.98
N ALA A 45 -33.14 24.92 1.00
CA ALA A 45 -32.78 26.33 1.07
C ALA A 45 -34.02 27.25 0.93
N SER A 46 -34.82 27.40 1.99
CA SER A 46 -35.97 28.33 2.00
C SER A 46 -36.17 29.12 3.31
N GLU A 47 -35.13 29.34 4.12
CA GLU A 47 -35.26 30.21 5.31
C GLU A 47 -34.10 31.23 5.48
N PRO A 48 -34.39 32.48 5.92
CA PRO A 48 -33.46 33.60 5.74
C PRO A 48 -32.43 33.77 6.88
N PHE A 49 -32.59 33.08 8.01
CA PHE A 49 -31.87 33.39 9.26
C PHE A 49 -30.58 32.56 9.49
N ARG A 50 -30.21 31.68 8.55
CA ARG A 50 -28.96 30.89 8.59
C ARG A 50 -28.08 31.22 7.39
N ARG A 51 -27.65 32.48 7.21
CA ARG A 51 -26.76 32.82 6.09
C ARG A 51 -25.29 32.79 6.50
N THR A 52 -24.88 33.48 7.54
CA THR A 52 -23.44 33.66 7.85
C THR A 52 -22.71 32.43 8.42
N GLN A 53 -23.33 31.64 9.31
CA GLN A 53 -22.75 30.36 9.77
C GLN A 53 -22.77 29.27 8.68
N SER A 54 -23.69 29.38 7.73
CA SER A 54 -23.88 28.39 6.67
C SER A 54 -22.87 28.52 5.54
N TYR A 55 -22.32 29.71 5.28
CA TYR A 55 -21.28 29.87 4.26
C TYR A 55 -19.94 29.23 4.65
N HIS A 56 -19.49 29.34 5.91
CA HIS A 56 -18.25 28.68 6.34
C HIS A 56 -18.38 27.16 6.40
N VAL A 57 -19.48 26.64 6.94
CA VAL A 57 -19.76 25.19 6.90
C VAL A 57 -19.91 24.72 5.44
N SER A 58 -20.55 25.51 4.57
CA SER A 58 -20.71 25.18 3.15
C SER A 58 -19.40 25.20 2.36
N ALA A 59 -18.46 26.10 2.66
CA ALA A 59 -17.17 26.18 1.95
C ALA A 59 -16.24 25.02 2.34
N THR A 60 -16.13 24.73 3.64
CA THR A 60 -15.36 23.59 4.14
C THR A 60 -15.97 22.26 3.70
N LEU A 61 -17.31 22.13 3.76
CA LEU A 61 -18.02 20.96 3.25
C LEU A 61 -17.89 20.86 1.72
N ALA A 62 -17.87 21.95 0.97
CA ALA A 62 -17.68 21.92 -0.49
C ALA A 62 -16.25 21.53 -0.88
N LEU A 63 -15.22 21.97 -0.15
CA LEU A 63 -13.84 21.50 -0.34
C LEU A 63 -13.71 20.02 0.02
N TYR A 64 -14.31 19.60 1.14
CA TYR A 64 -14.33 18.20 1.56
C TYR A 64 -15.07 17.33 0.53
N CYS A 65 -16.23 17.79 0.04
CA CYS A 65 -16.99 17.11 -1.01
C CYS A 65 -16.21 17.09 -2.33
N ARG A 66 -15.49 18.15 -2.72
CA ARG A 66 -14.66 18.13 -3.93
C ARG A 66 -13.51 17.14 -3.82
N TYR A 67 -12.80 17.12 -2.69
CA TYR A 67 -11.71 16.18 -2.44
C TYR A 67 -12.23 14.73 -2.36
N ALA A 68 -13.30 14.50 -1.62
CA ALA A 68 -13.98 13.20 -1.56
C ALA A 68 -14.48 12.79 -2.95
N HIS A 69 -14.99 13.71 -3.76
CA HIS A 69 -15.49 13.42 -5.10
C HIS A 69 -14.38 13.09 -6.11
N GLU A 70 -13.23 13.76 -6.05
CA GLU A 70 -12.06 13.39 -6.88
C GLU A 70 -11.48 12.04 -6.44
N ARG A 71 -11.40 11.76 -5.12
CA ARG A 71 -11.05 10.43 -4.62
C ARG A 71 -12.05 9.36 -5.09
N ILE A 72 -13.34 9.61 -4.93
CA ILE A 72 -14.40 8.69 -5.38
C ILE A 72 -14.33 8.49 -6.89
N ARG A 73 -14.12 9.54 -7.70
CA ARG A 73 -13.93 9.41 -9.14
C ARG A 73 -12.71 8.58 -9.50
N ALA A 74 -11.58 8.77 -8.81
CA ALA A 74 -10.39 7.95 -9.00
C ALA A 74 -10.68 6.47 -8.67
N TYR A 75 -11.32 6.20 -7.53
CA TYR A 75 -11.73 4.83 -7.16
C TYR A 75 -12.79 4.23 -8.10
N LEU A 76 -13.73 5.02 -8.60
CA LEU A 76 -14.71 4.57 -9.58
C LEU A 76 -14.04 4.27 -10.93
N ARG A 77 -13.04 5.05 -11.35
CA ARG A 77 -12.24 4.77 -12.55
C ARG A 77 -11.39 3.51 -12.39
N ILE A 78 -10.85 3.29 -11.19
CA ILE A 78 -10.17 2.06 -10.82
C ILE A 78 -11.13 0.87 -10.90
N ALA A 79 -12.32 1.00 -10.29
CA ALA A 79 -13.34 -0.04 -10.25
C ALA A 79 -14.03 -0.29 -11.61
N SER A 80 -14.00 0.70 -12.51
CA SER A 80 -14.58 0.59 -13.85
C SER A 80 -13.60 0.06 -14.89
N LYS A 81 -12.36 -0.33 -14.53
CA LYS A 81 -11.46 -1.00 -15.48
C LYS A 81 -12.16 -2.27 -15.96
N GLU A 82 -12.35 -2.38 -17.28
CA GLU A 82 -12.94 -3.56 -17.95
C GLU A 82 -12.03 -4.80 -17.88
N SER A 83 -10.74 -4.62 -17.53
CA SER A 83 -9.80 -5.72 -17.31
C SER A 83 -10.16 -6.50 -16.05
N SER A 84 -10.26 -7.82 -16.15
CA SER A 84 -10.53 -8.70 -15.01
C SER A 84 -9.36 -8.83 -14.03
N MET A 85 -8.18 -8.30 -14.37
CA MET A 85 -6.95 -8.40 -13.57
C MET A 85 -6.31 -7.01 -13.38
N LEU A 86 -5.84 -6.71 -12.17
CA LEU A 86 -5.15 -5.46 -11.82
C LEU A 86 -3.78 -5.35 -12.49
N ILE A 87 -3.00 -6.43 -12.49
CA ILE A 87 -1.70 -6.50 -13.19
C ILE A 87 -1.93 -6.84 -14.68
N ASP A 88 -2.66 -5.99 -15.37
CA ASP A 88 -2.89 -6.07 -16.81
C ASP A 88 -1.63 -5.69 -17.62
N GLU A 89 -1.70 -5.80 -18.95
CA GLU A 89 -0.61 -5.41 -19.85
C GLU A 89 -0.15 -3.97 -19.63
N LYS A 90 -1.10 -3.03 -19.48
CA LYS A 90 -0.81 -1.61 -19.25
C LYS A 90 -0.08 -1.37 -17.92
N ALA A 91 -0.46 -2.08 -16.86
CA ALA A 91 0.21 -2.02 -15.57
C ALA A 91 1.67 -2.51 -15.71
N ARG A 92 1.88 -3.65 -16.40
CA ARG A 92 3.22 -4.19 -16.67
C ARG A 92 4.08 -3.19 -17.46
N GLU A 93 3.53 -2.58 -18.50
CA GLU A 93 4.22 -1.51 -19.26
C GLU A 93 4.55 -0.29 -18.40
N THR A 94 3.64 0.09 -17.50
CA THR A 94 3.83 1.23 -16.60
C THR A 94 4.99 0.99 -15.63
N PHE A 95 5.09 -0.20 -15.06
CA PHE A 95 6.25 -0.57 -14.23
C PHE A 95 7.53 -0.71 -15.05
N ALA A 96 7.46 -1.16 -16.31
CA ALA A 96 8.64 -1.24 -17.19
C ALA A 96 9.29 0.13 -17.42
N LYS A 97 8.51 1.21 -17.53
CA LYS A 97 9.00 2.59 -17.68
C LYS A 97 9.81 3.10 -16.47
N LEU A 98 9.74 2.44 -15.31
CA LEU A 98 10.57 2.80 -14.16
C LEU A 98 12.04 2.40 -14.35
N GLU A 99 12.33 1.49 -15.30
CA GLU A 99 13.69 1.04 -15.64
C GLU A 99 14.47 0.56 -14.42
N LEU A 100 13.82 -0.29 -13.60
CA LEU A 100 14.42 -0.84 -12.39
C LEU A 100 15.43 -1.94 -12.74
N GLU A 101 16.56 -1.94 -12.05
CA GLU A 101 17.59 -2.99 -12.16
C GLU A 101 17.04 -4.37 -11.81
N PHE A 102 16.19 -4.44 -10.78
CA PHE A 102 15.52 -5.66 -10.34
C PHE A 102 14.04 -5.59 -10.70
N SER A 103 13.51 -6.63 -11.36
CA SER A 103 12.10 -6.67 -11.71
C SER A 103 11.23 -6.67 -10.45
N PRO A 104 10.17 -5.85 -10.36
CA PRO A 104 9.19 -5.98 -9.29
C PRO A 104 8.66 -7.42 -9.19
N VAL A 105 8.54 -7.95 -7.99
CA VAL A 105 8.12 -9.33 -7.74
C VAL A 105 6.72 -9.37 -7.16
N ALA A 106 5.82 -9.99 -7.90
CA ALA A 106 4.45 -10.30 -7.48
C ALA A 106 4.45 -11.54 -6.59
N LEU A 107 3.89 -11.42 -5.38
CA LEU A 107 3.72 -12.51 -4.42
C LEU A 107 2.24 -12.82 -4.22
N LYS A 108 1.88 -14.10 -4.24
CA LYS A 108 0.52 -14.55 -3.93
C LYS A 108 0.54 -15.76 -3.02
N TYR A 109 -0.28 -15.74 -1.98
CA TYR A 109 -0.33 -16.74 -0.93
C TYR A 109 -1.47 -17.73 -1.18
N TYR A 110 -1.16 -19.01 -1.03
CA TYR A 110 -2.08 -20.11 -1.26
C TYR A 110 -2.06 -21.09 -0.10
N TYR A 111 -3.20 -21.72 0.15
CA TYR A 111 -3.29 -22.84 1.09
C TYR A 111 -2.64 -24.10 0.52
N ALA A 112 -2.77 -24.35 -0.77
CA ALA A 112 -2.29 -25.54 -1.48
C ALA A 112 -1.64 -25.16 -2.83
N PRO A 113 -0.79 -26.01 -3.42
CA PRO A 113 -0.12 -25.73 -4.68
C PRO A 113 -1.13 -25.36 -5.80
N PRO A 114 -0.91 -24.26 -6.53
CA PRO A 114 -1.75 -23.89 -7.65
C PRO A 114 -1.53 -24.84 -8.84
N LYS A 115 -2.52 -24.92 -9.73
CA LYS A 115 -2.39 -25.68 -10.99
C LYS A 115 -1.56 -24.87 -12.00
N GLY A 116 -0.67 -25.52 -12.73
CA GLY A 116 0.04 -24.93 -13.87
C GLY A 116 1.22 -24.02 -13.52
N VAL A 117 1.61 -23.95 -12.23
CA VAL A 117 2.83 -23.27 -11.80
C VAL A 117 3.76 -24.34 -11.24
N GLU A 118 4.99 -24.38 -11.75
CA GLU A 118 5.99 -25.34 -11.28
C GLU A 118 6.58 -24.92 -9.93
N ARG A 119 7.02 -25.92 -9.16
CA ARG A 119 7.71 -25.68 -7.90
C ARG A 119 9.12 -25.19 -8.19
N PHE A 120 9.63 -24.29 -7.36
CA PHE A 120 11.02 -23.88 -7.42
C PHE A 120 11.96 -25.07 -7.22
N GLU A 121 12.90 -25.25 -8.14
CA GLU A 121 13.95 -26.25 -8.03
C GLU A 121 15.03 -25.78 -7.07
N GLY A 122 15.12 -26.43 -5.91
CA GLY A 122 16.13 -26.14 -4.88
C GLY A 122 15.54 -25.45 -3.65
N THR A 123 16.43 -24.82 -2.88
CA THR A 123 16.08 -24.24 -1.57
C THR A 123 16.82 -22.91 -1.35
N GLY A 124 16.29 -22.05 -0.50
CA GLY A 124 16.90 -20.76 -0.17
C GLY A 124 16.16 -20.06 0.95
N ALA A 125 16.76 -19.02 1.54
CA ALA A 125 16.00 -18.14 2.43
C ALA A 125 14.96 -17.37 1.62
N PHE A 126 13.87 -16.98 2.26
CA PHE A 126 12.77 -16.31 1.54
C PHE A 126 13.21 -15.09 0.72
N CYS A 127 14.13 -14.27 1.23
CA CYS A 127 14.67 -13.13 0.47
C CYS A 127 15.53 -13.54 -0.74
N GLU A 128 16.22 -14.68 -0.69
CA GLU A 128 16.95 -15.24 -1.85
C GLU A 128 15.98 -15.70 -2.93
N LEU A 129 14.87 -16.34 -2.53
CA LEU A 129 13.83 -16.81 -3.44
C LEU A 129 13.09 -15.63 -4.11
N VAL A 130 12.78 -14.58 -3.35
CA VAL A 130 12.24 -13.32 -3.91
C VAL A 130 13.24 -12.66 -4.86
N HIS A 131 14.53 -12.62 -4.51
CA HIS A 131 15.56 -12.11 -5.41
C HIS A 131 15.65 -12.94 -6.69
N ALA A 132 15.65 -14.28 -6.59
CA ALA A 132 15.66 -15.18 -7.74
C ALA A 132 14.48 -14.92 -8.69
N ALA A 133 13.27 -14.69 -8.15
CA ALA A 133 12.11 -14.29 -8.94
C ALA A 133 12.33 -12.96 -9.67
N SER A 134 13.00 -11.99 -9.04
CA SER A 134 13.26 -10.67 -9.66
C SER A 134 14.18 -10.71 -10.87
N SER A 135 15.06 -11.72 -10.94
CA SER A 135 16.00 -11.93 -12.05
C SER A 135 15.55 -13.01 -13.04
N GLY A 136 14.47 -13.74 -12.73
CA GLY A 136 13.94 -14.82 -13.56
C GLY A 136 13.03 -14.35 -14.69
N ASP A 137 12.53 -15.31 -15.47
CA ASP A 137 11.63 -15.06 -16.60
C ASP A 137 10.20 -15.55 -16.40
N GLY A 138 9.93 -16.36 -15.38
CA GLY A 138 8.65 -17.01 -15.18
C GLY A 138 8.21 -17.06 -13.72
N ALA A 139 6.98 -17.51 -13.52
CA ALA A 139 6.42 -17.77 -12.20
C ALA A 139 6.89 -19.14 -11.67
N PHE A 140 7.10 -19.23 -10.36
CA PHE A 140 7.27 -20.49 -9.65
C PHE A 140 6.58 -20.40 -8.29
N TYR A 141 6.30 -21.54 -7.67
CA TYR A 141 5.86 -21.56 -6.28
C TYR A 141 6.91 -22.15 -5.35
N ILE A 142 6.87 -21.73 -4.09
CA ILE A 142 7.66 -22.29 -3.00
C ILE A 142 6.73 -22.75 -1.88
N ASP A 143 7.20 -23.70 -1.08
CA ASP A 143 6.56 -24.10 0.18
C ASP A 143 7.60 -24.13 1.33
N LYS A 144 7.18 -24.67 2.47
CA LYS A 144 8.00 -24.78 3.69
C LYS A 144 9.31 -25.56 3.51
N ASP A 145 9.41 -26.45 2.52
CA ASP A 145 10.61 -27.27 2.31
C ASP A 145 11.60 -26.58 1.36
N ASN A 146 11.13 -25.63 0.53
CA ASN A 146 12.01 -24.75 -0.24
C ASN A 146 12.66 -23.67 0.66
N GLU A 147 11.91 -23.13 1.63
CA GLU A 147 12.37 -22.01 2.46
C GLU A 147 13.23 -22.49 3.65
N THR A 148 14.48 -22.02 3.73
CA THR A 148 15.48 -22.52 4.69
C THR A 148 15.77 -21.59 5.87
N CYS A 149 15.01 -20.51 6.02
CA CYS A 149 15.22 -19.50 7.06
C CYS A 149 13.93 -19.28 7.88
N PHE A 150 13.74 -18.05 8.38
CA PHE A 150 12.60 -17.65 9.19
C PHE A 150 11.41 -17.15 8.35
N GLY A 151 11.51 -17.19 7.02
CA GLY A 151 10.43 -16.77 6.14
C GLY A 151 9.19 -17.64 6.31
N LYS A 152 9.37 -18.97 6.37
CA LYS A 152 8.27 -19.92 6.61
C LYS A 152 7.58 -19.77 7.96
N VAL A 153 8.26 -19.22 8.97
CA VAL A 153 7.66 -18.88 10.26
C VAL A 153 6.86 -17.58 10.14
N ALA A 154 7.45 -16.54 9.54
CA ALA A 154 6.77 -15.26 9.32
C ALA A 154 5.49 -15.41 8.47
N LEU A 155 5.51 -16.32 7.49
CA LEU A 155 4.38 -16.63 6.63
C LEU A 155 3.44 -17.70 7.21
N GLY A 156 3.65 -18.15 8.44
CA GLY A 156 2.76 -19.10 9.10
C GLY A 156 2.72 -20.49 8.48
N MET A 157 3.70 -20.88 7.66
CA MET A 157 3.76 -22.24 7.08
C MET A 157 4.13 -23.29 8.13
N VAL A 158 4.91 -22.90 9.14
CA VAL A 158 5.36 -23.72 10.26
C VAL A 158 5.31 -22.89 11.55
N PRO A 159 5.14 -23.52 12.72
CA PRO A 159 5.21 -22.79 13.99
C PRO A 159 6.64 -22.31 14.26
N ASP A 160 6.77 -21.24 15.04
CA ASP A 160 8.05 -20.89 15.67
C ASP A 160 8.47 -22.03 16.61
N ASN A 161 9.75 -22.41 16.58
CA ASN A 161 10.29 -23.46 17.44
C ASN A 161 10.52 -23.00 18.89
N GLY A 162 10.19 -21.74 19.20
CA GLY A 162 10.29 -21.15 20.53
C GLY A 162 11.69 -20.64 20.87
N LEU A 163 12.74 -21.11 20.20
CA LEU A 163 14.12 -20.68 20.47
C LEU A 163 14.31 -19.21 20.08
N ALA A 164 13.85 -18.82 18.89
CA ALA A 164 13.92 -17.43 18.46
C ALA A 164 12.95 -16.55 19.25
N ALA A 165 11.70 -17.01 19.42
CA ALA A 165 10.69 -16.30 20.22
C ALA A 165 11.09 -16.06 21.68
N SER A 166 11.86 -16.97 22.28
CA SER A 166 12.40 -16.77 23.62
C SER A 166 13.36 -15.59 23.72
N GLY A 167 13.91 -15.11 22.59
CA GLY A 167 14.90 -14.05 22.52
C GLY A 167 16.35 -14.48 22.80
N LEU A 168 16.60 -15.78 23.03
CA LEU A 168 17.93 -16.29 23.39
C LEU A 168 19.00 -16.00 22.32
N ILE A 169 18.59 -16.00 21.04
CA ILE A 169 19.52 -15.83 19.92
C ILE A 169 20.06 -14.40 19.84
N GLY A 170 19.26 -13.39 20.23
CA GLY A 170 19.56 -11.97 20.03
C GLY A 170 20.92 -11.51 20.58
N PRO A 171 21.25 -11.82 21.85
CA PRO A 171 22.57 -11.56 22.42
C PRO A 171 23.72 -12.29 21.73
N ASP A 172 23.53 -13.57 21.39
CA ASP A 172 24.59 -14.39 20.77
C ASP A 172 25.00 -13.86 19.40
N ILE A 173 24.08 -13.21 18.68
CA ILE A 173 24.35 -12.58 17.37
C ILE A 173 24.59 -11.07 17.45
N ASP A 174 24.74 -10.52 18.66
CA ASP A 174 25.00 -9.10 18.94
C ASP A 174 23.97 -8.13 18.31
N MET A 175 22.75 -8.62 18.07
CA MET A 175 21.65 -7.76 17.58
C MET A 175 20.92 -7.08 18.73
N TYR A 176 21.01 -7.66 19.93
CA TYR A 176 20.32 -7.20 21.13
C TYR A 176 21.18 -7.43 22.37
N ALA A 177 21.30 -6.42 23.23
CA ALA A 177 22.14 -6.52 24.44
C ALA A 177 21.66 -7.58 25.45
N THR A 178 20.36 -7.94 25.44
CA THR A 178 19.78 -8.94 26.35
C THR A 178 18.67 -9.73 25.64
N GLN A 179 18.24 -10.83 26.26
CA GLN A 179 17.16 -11.68 25.75
C GLN A 179 15.82 -10.94 25.61
N ALA A 180 15.50 -10.07 26.58
CA ALA A 180 14.20 -9.40 26.68
C ALA A 180 13.78 -8.57 25.45
N PRO A 181 14.61 -7.68 24.85
CA PRO A 181 14.25 -6.94 23.65
C PRO A 181 14.07 -7.84 22.42
N ASN A 182 14.83 -8.94 22.30
CA ASN A 182 14.60 -9.89 21.22
C ASN A 182 13.29 -10.67 21.43
N ALA A 183 12.96 -11.09 22.66
CA ALA A 183 11.69 -11.75 22.95
C ALA A 183 10.49 -10.81 22.65
N ARG A 184 10.57 -9.56 23.11
CA ARG A 184 9.56 -8.53 22.82
C ARG A 184 9.35 -8.30 21.33
N LEU A 185 10.40 -8.39 20.51
CA LEU A 185 10.25 -8.34 19.07
C LEU A 185 9.27 -9.41 18.57
N HIS A 186 9.40 -10.65 19.04
CA HIS A 186 8.53 -11.75 18.58
C HIS A 186 7.06 -11.55 19.01
N ASP A 187 6.80 -10.89 20.15
CA ASP A 187 5.43 -10.50 20.54
C ASP A 187 4.81 -9.43 19.62
N LEU A 188 5.65 -8.59 19.01
CA LEU A 188 5.24 -7.49 18.12
C LEU A 188 5.28 -7.88 16.64
N LEU A 189 5.92 -9.00 16.32
CA LEU A 189 6.21 -9.40 14.96
C LEU A 189 4.91 -9.88 14.30
N PRO A 190 4.50 -9.29 13.16
CA PRO A 190 3.39 -9.81 12.39
C PRO A 190 3.80 -11.15 11.78
N THR A 191 2.97 -12.17 12.04
CA THR A 191 3.02 -13.47 11.38
C THR A 191 1.66 -13.75 10.75
N LEU A 192 1.65 -14.47 9.63
CA LEU A 192 0.40 -14.98 9.08
C LEU A 192 -0.16 -16.10 9.94
N THR A 193 -1.46 -16.37 9.80
CA THR A 193 -2.15 -17.45 10.52
C THR A 193 -1.49 -18.79 10.21
N LEU A 194 -1.14 -19.53 11.26
CA LEU A 194 -0.50 -20.83 11.14
C LEU A 194 -1.32 -21.80 10.27
N GLY A 195 -0.70 -22.34 9.24
CA GLY A 195 -1.27 -23.32 8.31
C GLY A 195 -2.22 -22.74 7.25
N ALA A 196 -2.47 -21.42 7.24
CA ALA A 196 -3.39 -20.80 6.29
C ALA A 196 -2.74 -20.52 4.92
N HIS A 197 -1.43 -20.28 4.89
CA HIS A 197 -0.67 -19.83 3.71
C HIS A 197 0.56 -20.72 3.53
N ASN A 198 0.37 -21.93 3.03
CA ASN A 198 1.44 -22.95 2.96
C ASN A 198 2.28 -22.89 1.67
N VAL A 199 1.80 -22.14 0.67
CA VAL A 199 2.44 -22.00 -0.63
C VAL A 199 2.49 -20.53 -1.02
N VAL A 200 3.61 -20.10 -1.62
CA VAL A 200 3.77 -18.75 -2.16
C VAL A 200 4.14 -18.85 -3.63
N VAL A 201 3.32 -18.27 -4.50
CA VAL A 201 3.68 -18.04 -5.89
C VAL A 201 4.45 -16.74 -5.99
N MET A 202 5.57 -16.78 -6.71
CA MET A 202 6.42 -15.65 -7.01
C MET A 202 6.54 -15.51 -8.52
N ALA A 203 6.37 -14.29 -9.03
CA ALA A 203 6.61 -14.00 -10.44
C ALA A 203 7.23 -12.60 -10.59
N PRO A 204 8.22 -12.41 -11.47
CA PRO A 204 8.55 -11.06 -11.90
C PRO A 204 7.32 -10.45 -12.58
N ILE A 205 7.08 -9.15 -12.41
CA ILE A 205 5.84 -8.51 -12.86
C ILE A 205 5.60 -8.67 -14.36
N LYS A 206 6.68 -8.76 -15.16
CA LYS A 206 6.65 -9.02 -16.61
C LYS A 206 5.96 -10.35 -16.98
N ALA A 207 6.03 -11.35 -16.09
CA ALA A 207 5.48 -12.69 -16.29
C ALA A 207 4.30 -12.97 -15.34
N CYS A 208 3.81 -11.96 -14.63
CA CYS A 208 2.70 -12.10 -13.69
C CYS A 208 1.38 -12.17 -14.45
N ASP A 209 0.63 -13.24 -14.23
CA ASP A 209 -0.70 -13.55 -14.80
C ASP A 209 -1.78 -13.69 -13.71
N PHE A 210 -1.51 -13.14 -12.53
CA PHE A 210 -2.41 -13.14 -11.38
C PHE A 210 -2.41 -11.78 -10.68
N ASP A 211 -3.42 -11.54 -9.85
CA ASP A 211 -3.41 -10.40 -8.93
C ASP A 211 -2.63 -10.74 -7.65
N PRO A 212 -1.49 -10.07 -7.38
CA PRO A 212 -0.67 -10.40 -6.22
C PRO A 212 -1.30 -9.87 -4.93
N ASP A 213 -1.08 -10.61 -3.84
CA ASP A 213 -1.39 -10.12 -2.50
C ASP A 213 -0.41 -9.02 -2.07
N ILE A 214 0.84 -9.10 -2.55
CA ILE A 214 1.89 -8.10 -2.34
C ILE A 214 2.75 -7.98 -3.60
N LEU A 215 3.02 -6.75 -4.02
CA LEU A 215 4.08 -6.44 -4.98
C LEU A 215 5.31 -5.91 -4.23
N VAL A 216 6.46 -6.53 -4.45
CA VAL A 216 7.73 -6.16 -3.84
C VAL A 216 8.60 -5.47 -4.88
N VAL A 217 9.12 -4.30 -4.54
CA VAL A 217 9.94 -3.47 -5.44
C VAL A 217 11.25 -3.13 -4.76
N VAL A 218 12.37 -3.30 -5.46
CA VAL A 218 13.69 -2.82 -5.02
C VAL A 218 14.16 -1.74 -5.99
N ALA A 219 14.40 -0.54 -5.47
CA ALA A 219 14.67 0.63 -6.31
C ALA A 219 15.73 1.57 -5.69
N PRO A 220 16.53 2.27 -6.50
CA PRO A 220 17.33 3.38 -6.00
C PRO A 220 16.41 4.54 -5.57
N THR A 221 16.90 5.43 -4.70
CA THR A 221 16.11 6.51 -4.07
C THR A 221 15.27 7.33 -5.05
N GLU A 222 15.81 7.69 -6.22
CA GLU A 222 15.09 8.48 -7.22
C GLU A 222 13.82 7.76 -7.73
N LYS A 223 13.91 6.46 -8.03
CA LYS A 223 12.77 5.66 -8.50
C LYS A 223 11.85 5.25 -7.34
N ALA A 224 12.43 5.03 -6.15
CA ALA A 224 11.68 4.71 -4.94
C ALA A 224 10.74 5.85 -4.52
N GLU A 225 11.16 7.11 -4.69
CA GLU A 225 10.31 8.29 -4.48
C GLU A 225 9.05 8.21 -5.34
N ILE A 226 9.22 7.98 -6.65
CA ILE A 226 8.11 7.89 -7.60
C ILE A 226 7.12 6.81 -7.13
N ILE A 227 7.62 5.63 -6.78
CA ILE A 227 6.79 4.51 -6.33
C ILE A 227 6.07 4.86 -5.02
N LEU A 228 6.78 5.36 -4.00
CA LEU A 228 6.17 5.71 -2.71
C LEU A 228 5.13 6.82 -2.88
N ARG A 229 5.41 7.84 -3.70
CA ARG A 229 4.42 8.88 -4.02
C ARG A 229 3.22 8.34 -4.77
N ALA A 230 3.40 7.39 -5.68
CA ALA A 230 2.26 6.75 -6.32
C ALA A 230 1.34 6.05 -5.31
N THR A 231 1.87 5.54 -4.19
CA THR A 231 1.03 4.91 -3.16
C THR A 231 0.18 5.90 -2.37
N SER A 232 0.51 7.20 -2.38
CA SER A 232 -0.19 8.24 -1.59
C SER A 232 -0.70 9.42 -2.42
N TRP A 233 -0.48 9.44 -3.74
CA TRP A 233 -0.79 10.59 -4.59
C TRP A 233 -2.29 10.94 -4.60
N VAL A 234 -3.16 9.92 -4.57
CA VAL A 234 -4.62 10.10 -4.54
C VAL A 234 -5.12 10.24 -3.10
N SER A 235 -4.67 9.36 -2.21
CA SER A 235 -5.15 9.25 -0.83
C SER A 235 -4.61 10.30 0.12
N GLY A 236 -3.42 10.82 -0.11
CA GLY A 236 -2.66 11.65 0.83
C GLY A 236 -2.13 10.87 2.04
N ASP A 237 -2.09 9.53 1.97
CA ASP A 237 -1.64 8.68 3.08
C ASP A 237 -0.17 8.98 3.45
N PRO A 238 0.18 9.02 4.75
CA PRO A 238 1.57 9.17 5.16
C PRO A 238 2.39 7.93 4.80
N TRP A 239 3.67 8.12 4.49
CA TRP A 239 4.60 7.00 4.37
C TRP A 239 5.12 6.61 5.75
N GLU A 240 4.80 5.40 6.16
CA GLU A 240 5.26 4.81 7.42
C GLU A 240 6.23 3.66 7.11
N SER A 241 7.30 3.55 7.89
CA SER A 241 8.21 2.39 7.83
C SER A 241 8.24 1.73 9.20
N LYS A 242 7.98 0.42 9.22
CA LYS A 242 8.11 -0.40 10.42
C LYS A 242 9.05 -1.56 10.13
N SER A 243 10.18 -1.61 10.82
CA SER A 243 11.14 -2.71 10.70
C SER A 243 12.02 -2.85 11.94
N THR A 244 12.75 -3.95 12.02
CA THR A 244 13.81 -4.21 13.01
C THR A 244 15.04 -4.80 12.32
N PRO A 245 16.24 -4.77 12.93
CA PRO A 245 17.46 -5.29 12.30
C PRO A 245 17.37 -6.77 11.88
N VAL A 246 16.50 -7.54 12.52
CA VAL A 246 16.17 -8.94 12.19
C VAL A 246 14.69 -9.08 11.82
N MET A 247 14.29 -10.25 11.36
CA MET A 247 12.90 -10.59 11.02
C MET A 247 12.24 -9.68 9.96
N SER A 248 13.01 -9.17 8.99
CA SER A 248 12.48 -8.44 7.83
C SER A 248 11.39 -9.19 7.07
N CYS A 249 11.37 -10.53 7.12
CA CYS A 249 10.32 -11.31 6.48
C CYS A 249 8.93 -10.98 7.04
N GLY A 250 8.81 -10.84 8.38
CA GLY A 250 7.55 -10.43 8.99
C GLY A 250 7.18 -9.01 8.59
N TRP A 251 8.13 -8.09 8.63
CA TRP A 251 7.88 -6.68 8.28
C TRP A 251 7.56 -6.43 6.80
N MET A 252 8.17 -7.17 5.88
CA MET A 252 8.02 -6.91 4.45
C MET A 252 6.99 -7.80 3.75
N TYR A 253 6.63 -8.95 4.33
CA TYR A 253 5.73 -9.92 3.69
C TYR A 253 4.49 -10.24 4.53
N ALA A 254 4.58 -10.31 5.86
CA ALA A 254 3.38 -10.51 6.69
C ALA A 254 2.67 -9.18 7.01
N HIS A 255 3.42 -8.15 7.39
CA HIS A 255 2.86 -6.86 7.81
C HIS A 255 2.00 -6.19 6.73
N PRO A 256 2.43 -6.06 5.46
CA PRO A 256 1.62 -5.40 4.44
C PRO A 256 0.35 -6.20 4.14
N TYR A 257 0.44 -7.52 4.15
CA TYR A 257 -0.71 -8.42 3.97
C TYR A 257 -1.76 -8.22 5.07
N VAL A 258 -1.33 -8.27 6.33
CA VAL A 258 -2.25 -8.22 7.48
C VAL A 258 -2.85 -6.82 7.67
N THR A 259 -2.08 -5.76 7.39
CA THR A 259 -2.52 -4.38 7.66
C THR A 259 -3.14 -3.69 6.46
N GLY A 260 -2.89 -4.18 5.24
CA GLY A 260 -3.24 -3.47 4.00
C GLY A 260 -2.45 -2.17 3.78
N LYS A 261 -1.42 -1.90 4.59
CA LYS A 261 -0.56 -0.72 4.47
C LYS A 261 0.72 -1.03 3.70
N VAL A 262 1.18 -0.06 2.92
CA VAL A 262 2.53 -0.09 2.32
C VAL A 262 3.56 -0.10 3.45
N ASN A 263 4.63 -0.87 3.28
CA ASN A 263 5.80 -0.80 4.15
C ASN A 263 7.06 -0.75 3.29
N TYR A 264 8.11 -0.14 3.83
CA TYR A 264 9.40 -0.09 3.14
C TYR A 264 10.55 -0.17 4.13
N CYS A 265 11.72 -0.58 3.64
CA CYS A 265 12.96 -0.51 4.38
C CYS A 265 14.15 -0.27 3.44
N ILE A 266 15.29 0.14 3.99
CA ILE A 266 16.50 0.42 3.19
C ILE A 266 17.44 -0.80 3.27
N THR A 267 17.92 -1.26 2.13
CA THR A 267 18.87 -2.38 2.04
C THR A 267 20.17 -2.05 2.75
N GLY A 268 20.80 -3.06 3.36
CA GLY A 268 22.01 -2.89 4.18
C GLY A 268 21.75 -2.61 5.67
N MET A 269 20.51 -2.34 6.08
CA MET A 269 20.14 -2.15 7.50
C MET A 269 19.69 -3.44 8.21
N HIS A 270 19.43 -4.52 7.46
CA HIS A 270 18.82 -5.75 7.97
C HIS A 270 19.72 -6.96 7.80
N HIS A 271 19.82 -7.80 8.83
CA HIS A 271 20.69 -8.98 8.90
C HIS A 271 20.54 -9.91 7.69
N GLY A 272 19.30 -10.27 7.32
CA GLY A 272 19.04 -11.30 6.30
C GLY A 272 19.60 -10.94 4.92
N LEU A 273 19.16 -9.79 4.39
CA LEU A 273 19.55 -9.27 3.08
C LEU A 273 21.03 -8.88 3.06
N LYS A 274 21.53 -8.25 4.13
CA LYS A 274 22.94 -7.80 4.24
C LYS A 274 23.92 -8.97 4.24
N ARG A 275 23.68 -9.99 5.08
CA ARG A 275 24.57 -11.15 5.20
C ARG A 275 24.70 -11.93 3.89
N ARG A 276 23.65 -11.91 3.07
CA ARG A 276 23.57 -12.63 1.80
C ARG A 276 24.01 -11.81 0.59
N ASN A 277 24.27 -10.51 0.78
CA ASN A 277 24.69 -9.60 -0.28
C ASN A 277 23.74 -9.62 -1.50
N LEU A 278 22.42 -9.62 -1.26
CA LEU A 278 21.41 -9.75 -2.32
C LEU A 278 21.19 -8.46 -3.11
N TYR A 279 21.36 -7.31 -2.46
CA TYR A 279 21.18 -6.01 -3.09
C TYR A 279 22.28 -5.05 -2.61
N PRO A 280 22.69 -4.08 -3.45
CA PRO A 280 23.50 -2.95 -3.01
C PRO A 280 22.89 -2.27 -1.77
N ALA A 281 23.72 -1.80 -0.85
CA ALA A 281 23.24 -1.03 0.30
C ALA A 281 22.68 0.33 -0.13
N GLY A 282 21.65 0.82 0.56
CA GLY A 282 21.04 2.12 0.29
C GLY A 282 19.91 2.12 -0.76
N MET A 283 19.52 0.95 -1.28
CA MET A 283 18.30 0.81 -2.08
C MET A 283 17.07 0.73 -1.19
N HIS A 284 15.89 1.04 -1.73
CA HIS A 284 14.62 0.93 -1.04
C HIS A 284 13.91 -0.35 -1.45
N LEU A 285 13.65 -1.21 -0.47
CA LEU A 285 12.79 -2.37 -0.58
C LEU A 285 11.38 -1.96 -0.13
N ILE A 286 10.43 -1.91 -1.05
CA ILE A 286 9.06 -1.45 -0.84
C ILE A 286 8.12 -2.64 -1.04
N ALA A 287 7.17 -2.85 -0.13
CA ALA A 287 6.10 -3.83 -0.26
C ALA A 287 4.75 -3.12 -0.34
N ILE A 288 4.06 -3.31 -1.46
CA ILE A 288 2.76 -2.71 -1.76
C ILE A 288 1.70 -3.81 -1.67
N PRO A 289 0.80 -3.77 -0.69
CA PRO A 289 -0.25 -4.79 -0.57
C PRO A 289 -1.34 -4.60 -1.61
N PHE A 290 -2.10 -5.67 -1.89
CA PHE A 290 -3.22 -5.68 -2.84
C PHE A 290 -4.16 -4.47 -2.68
N ALA A 291 -4.49 -4.10 -1.44
CA ALA A 291 -5.36 -2.96 -1.14
C ALA A 291 -4.86 -1.61 -1.70
N LYS A 292 -3.55 -1.44 -1.91
CA LYS A 292 -2.94 -0.22 -2.42
C LYS A 292 -2.46 -0.32 -3.87
N LEU A 293 -2.46 -1.52 -4.47
CA LEU A 293 -2.04 -1.70 -5.86
C LEU A 293 -2.88 -0.90 -6.86
N PRO A 294 -4.24 -0.88 -6.80
CA PRO A 294 -5.02 -0.16 -7.79
C PRO A 294 -4.73 1.34 -7.80
N GLU A 295 -4.60 1.95 -6.61
CA GLU A 295 -4.23 3.36 -6.46
C GLU A 295 -2.81 3.61 -6.96
N THR A 296 -1.88 2.71 -6.66
CA THR A 296 -0.48 2.85 -7.07
C THR A 296 -0.36 2.81 -8.60
N ILE A 297 -0.99 1.83 -9.25
CA ILE A 297 -0.99 1.69 -10.71
C ILE A 297 -1.63 2.92 -11.36
N TYR A 298 -2.82 3.31 -10.87
CA TYR A 298 -3.48 4.52 -11.36
C TYR A 298 -2.59 5.76 -11.23
N SER A 299 -1.94 5.93 -10.10
CA SER A 299 -1.06 7.07 -9.85
C SER A 299 0.17 7.03 -10.77
N LEU A 300 0.84 5.88 -10.91
CA LEU A 300 1.96 5.75 -11.85
C LEU A 300 1.55 6.07 -13.29
N GLU A 301 0.34 5.71 -13.71
CA GLU A 301 -0.19 6.00 -15.05
C GLU A 301 -0.53 7.49 -15.29
N ASN A 302 -0.89 8.24 -14.25
CA ASN A 302 -1.52 9.56 -14.40
C ASN A 302 -0.77 10.72 -13.72
N MET A 303 0.06 10.45 -12.72
CA MET A 303 0.80 11.49 -12.01
C MET A 303 1.99 11.96 -12.83
N ASN A 304 2.35 13.24 -12.69
CA ASN A 304 3.64 13.71 -13.17
C ASN A 304 4.76 13.11 -12.29
N TRP A 305 5.68 12.36 -12.88
CA TRP A 305 6.78 11.72 -12.16
C TRP A 305 7.83 12.74 -11.69
N THR A 306 7.93 13.90 -12.32
CA THR A 306 8.82 15.00 -11.90
C THR A 306 7.98 16.22 -11.55
N PRO A 307 7.44 16.30 -10.31
CA PRO A 307 6.64 17.43 -9.88
C PRO A 307 7.46 18.72 -9.90
N LEU A 308 6.77 19.86 -10.01
CA LEU A 308 7.38 21.19 -10.14
C LEU A 308 8.48 21.46 -9.09
N TYR A 309 8.25 21.07 -7.83
CA TYR A 309 9.21 21.26 -6.74
C TYR A 309 10.44 20.35 -6.80
N PHE A 310 10.44 19.32 -7.64
CA PHE A 310 11.58 18.40 -7.81
C PHE A 310 12.36 18.68 -9.10
N ARG A 311 11.94 19.67 -9.89
CA ARG A 311 12.73 20.13 -11.03
C ARG A 311 13.98 20.83 -10.53
N GLN A 312 15.03 20.77 -11.35
CA GLN A 312 16.29 21.46 -11.03
C GLN A 312 16.08 22.97 -10.96
N ASP A 313 16.87 23.64 -10.13
CA ASP A 313 16.86 25.09 -9.93
C ASP A 313 17.56 25.82 -11.10
N THR A 314 17.11 25.57 -12.32
CA THR A 314 17.50 26.32 -13.53
C THR A 314 16.71 27.61 -13.63
N GLU A 315 17.10 28.53 -14.51
CA GLU A 315 16.33 29.75 -14.77
C GLU A 315 14.88 29.43 -15.17
N GLU A 316 14.70 28.52 -16.13
CA GLU A 316 13.38 28.04 -16.56
C GLU A 316 12.59 27.40 -15.41
N GLY A 317 13.25 26.58 -14.57
CA GLY A 317 12.61 25.96 -13.40
C GLY A 317 12.13 26.99 -12.36
N ARG A 318 12.93 28.05 -12.13
CA ARG A 318 12.54 29.17 -11.24
C ARG A 318 11.39 29.97 -11.81
N GLU A 319 11.41 30.28 -13.10
CA GLU A 319 10.33 31.02 -13.76
C GLU A 319 9.01 30.24 -13.70
N GLU A 320 9.04 28.93 -13.95
CA GLU A 320 7.85 28.09 -13.87
C GLU A 320 7.31 28.00 -12.44
N LEU A 321 8.20 27.86 -11.45
CA LEU A 321 7.82 27.86 -10.04
C LEU A 321 7.23 29.21 -9.60
N ALA A 322 7.86 30.32 -9.98
CA ALA A 322 7.39 31.66 -9.69
C ALA A 322 6.01 31.92 -10.32
N ALA A 323 5.80 31.48 -11.56
CA ALA A 323 4.51 31.57 -12.23
C ALA A 323 3.43 30.75 -11.50
N ALA A 324 3.77 29.56 -10.99
CA ALA A 324 2.85 28.76 -10.18
C ALA A 324 2.52 29.42 -8.84
N GLN A 325 3.52 29.96 -8.16
CA GLN A 325 3.36 30.68 -6.90
C GLN A 325 2.48 31.92 -7.04
N ALA A 326 2.64 32.69 -8.13
CA ALA A 326 1.78 33.82 -8.43
C ALA A 326 0.32 33.41 -8.61
N ARG A 327 0.06 32.31 -9.34
CA ARG A 327 -1.29 31.74 -9.50
C ARG A 327 -1.91 31.31 -8.15
N TRP A 328 -1.12 30.70 -7.27
CA TRP A 328 -1.59 30.30 -5.95
C TRP A 328 -1.89 31.51 -5.04
N ALA A 329 -1.05 32.53 -5.09
CA ALA A 329 -1.25 33.76 -4.32
C ALA A 329 -2.56 34.47 -4.73
N GLU A 330 -2.82 34.57 -6.05
CA GLU A 330 -4.07 35.13 -6.56
C GLU A 330 -5.30 34.31 -6.13
N ALA A 331 -5.20 32.98 -6.13
CA ALA A 331 -6.27 32.13 -5.61
C ALA A 331 -6.52 32.36 -4.12
N GLY A 332 -5.46 32.59 -3.33
CA GLY A 332 -5.55 32.89 -1.90
C GLY A 332 -6.24 34.23 -1.61
N THR A 333 -5.97 35.28 -2.40
CA THR A 333 -6.60 36.59 -2.18
C THR A 333 -8.11 36.59 -2.48
N ARG A 334 -8.56 35.77 -3.45
CA ARG A 334 -10.00 35.62 -3.78
C ARG A 334 -10.84 34.99 -2.67
N ILE A 335 -10.23 34.30 -1.70
CA ILE A 335 -10.92 33.62 -0.59
C ILE A 335 -11.01 34.53 0.66
N GLY A 336 -10.16 35.55 0.75
CA GLY A 336 -10.10 36.48 1.88
C GLY A 336 -10.85 37.81 1.69
N GLY A 337 -11.56 37.99 0.58
CA GLY A 337 -12.31 39.20 0.22
C GLY A 337 -13.82 39.10 0.41
#